data_AF-A0A3M2D0K5-F1
#
_entry.id   AF-A0A3M2D0K5-F1
#
_cell.length_a   1.000
_cell.length_b   1.000
_cell.length_c   1.000
_cell.angle_alpha   90.00
_cell.angle_beta   90.00
_cell.angle_gamma   90.00
#
_symmetry.space_group_name_H-M   'P 1'
#
loop_
_entity.id
_entity.type
_entity.pdbx_description
1 polymer ?
#
loop_
_entity_poly.entity_id
_entity_poly.type
_entity_poly.pdbx_seq_one_letter_code
_entity_poly.pdbx_strand_id
1 'polypeptide(L)'
;MIITVGCKTWSNGSQQGLRIYADPIRQLVADLVYPSHNTNHGSLQDFLDDVNAGVQPVRYSRRVFIVKRGMQFPCEATATFALLPPTSVQGYITARQGTWFHDFVSARMDTDIEVDYQPSPDVDVLLLP
;
A
#
# COMPACT_ATOMS: atom_id res chain seq x y z
N MET A 1 -3.54 10.88 6.33
CA MET A 1 -2.29 10.81 7.11
C MET A 1 -1.11 10.78 6.16
N ILE A 2 -0.10 11.61 6.41
CA ILE A 2 1.12 11.63 5.60
C ILE A 2 2.04 10.49 6.02
N ILE A 3 2.43 9.65 5.07
CA ILE A 3 3.39 8.57 5.25
C ILE A 3 4.48 8.60 4.19
N THR A 4 5.66 8.07 4.51
CA THR A 4 6.74 7.88 3.54
C THR A 4 6.62 6.51 2.87
N VAL A 5 6.68 6.48 1.54
CA VAL A 5 6.66 5.26 0.74
C VAL A 5 7.80 5.27 -0.26
N GLY A 6 8.35 4.10 -0.57
CA GLY A 6 9.41 3.94 -1.57
C GLY A 6 8.87 3.56 -2.93
N CYS A 7 9.39 4.15 -4.00
CA CYS A 7 9.13 3.69 -5.37
C CYS A 7 10.10 2.53 -5.69
N LYS A 8 9.56 1.33 -5.96
CA LYS A 8 10.37 0.11 -6.09
C LYS A 8 9.96 -0.76 -7.26
N THR A 9 10.94 -1.50 -7.76
CA THR A 9 10.73 -2.63 -8.69
C THR A 9 10.86 -3.96 -7.94
N TRP A 10 9.95 -4.90 -8.23
CA TRP A 10 9.94 -6.27 -7.73
C TRP A 10 9.98 -7.26 -8.90
N SER A 11 10.03 -8.56 -8.57
CA SER A 11 9.88 -9.65 -9.54
C SER A 11 10.86 -9.54 -10.73
N ASN A 12 12.14 -9.29 -10.42
CA ASN A 12 13.24 -9.17 -11.39
C ASN A 12 12.99 -8.15 -12.53
N GLY A 13 12.35 -7.02 -12.23
CA GLY A 13 12.12 -5.97 -13.24
C GLY A 13 10.70 -5.88 -13.77
N SER A 14 9.87 -6.90 -13.54
CA SER A 14 8.57 -7.03 -14.21
C SER A 14 7.44 -6.25 -13.54
N GLN A 15 7.56 -5.92 -12.26
CA GLN A 15 6.53 -5.19 -11.51
C GLN A 15 7.14 -3.99 -10.81
N GLN A 16 6.48 -2.84 -10.93
CA GLN A 16 6.88 -1.61 -10.25
C GLN A 16 5.73 -1.13 -9.38
N GLY A 17 6.01 -0.31 -8.37
CA GLY A 17 4.97 0.29 -7.56
C GLY A 17 5.50 1.04 -6.35
N LEU A 18 4.60 1.31 -5.41
CA LEU A 18 4.93 1.88 -4.12
C LEU A 18 5.12 0.76 -3.09
N ARG A 19 6.13 0.90 -2.25
CA ARG A 19 6.44 0.08 -1.09
C ARG A 19 6.15 0.87 0.17
N ILE A 20 5.33 0.31 1.05
CA ILE A 20 5.05 0.87 2.37
C ILE A 20 5.91 0.10 3.38
N TYR A 21 6.78 0.83 4.08
CA TYR A 21 7.72 0.25 5.05
C TYR A 21 7.03 -0.06 6.38
N ALA A 22 7.68 -0.85 7.23
CA ALA A 22 7.13 -1.27 8.52
C ALA A 22 6.72 -0.09 9.41
N ASP A 23 7.51 0.99 9.45
CA ASP A 23 7.21 2.15 10.32
C ASP A 23 5.96 2.93 9.85
N PRO A 24 5.82 3.31 8.56
CA PRO A 24 4.55 3.77 7.99
C PRO A 24 3.36 2.85 8.26
N ILE A 25 3.55 1.53 8.24
CA ILE A 25 2.47 0.58 8.54
C ILE A 25 2.02 0.74 9.99
N ARG A 26 2.94 0.87 10.95
CA ARG A 26 2.60 1.12 12.35
C ARG A 26 1.79 2.41 12.52
N GLN A 27 2.08 3.44 11.73
CA GLN A 27 1.31 4.69 11.75
C GLN A 27 -0.12 4.46 11.22
N LEU A 28 -0.25 3.69 10.13
CA LEU A 28 -1.53 3.34 9.50
C LEU A 28 -2.47 2.50 10.36
N VAL A 29 -1.97 1.82 11.40
CA VAL A 29 -2.78 0.92 12.23
C VAL A 29 -4.01 1.62 12.83
N ALA A 30 -3.85 2.85 13.32
CA ALA A 30 -4.93 3.59 13.95
C ALA A 30 -6.00 4.06 12.96
N ASP A 31 -5.64 4.22 11.68
CA ASP A 31 -6.52 4.79 10.65
C ASP A 31 -7.12 3.72 9.72
N LEU A 32 -6.44 2.59 9.51
CA LEU A 32 -6.91 1.45 8.71
C LEU A 32 -7.81 0.51 9.53
N VAL A 33 -8.92 1.07 10.00
CA VAL A 33 -9.93 0.39 10.84
C VAL A 33 -11.01 -0.33 10.04
N TYR A 34 -10.91 -0.31 8.71
CA TYR A 34 -11.91 -0.92 7.83
C TYR A 34 -11.48 -2.30 7.34
N PRO A 35 -12.44 -3.19 7.01
CA PRO A 35 -12.15 -4.56 6.64
C PRO A 35 -11.27 -4.69 5.39
N SER A 36 -10.47 -5.74 5.35
CA SER A 36 -9.80 -6.19 4.14
C SER A 36 -10.85 -6.54 3.07
N HIS A 37 -10.60 -6.20 1.81
CA HIS A 37 -11.56 -6.48 0.73
C HIS A 37 -11.53 -7.94 0.26
N ASN A 38 -10.48 -8.69 0.62
CA ASN A 38 -10.20 -10.03 0.09
C ASN A 38 -9.78 -11.04 1.18
N THR A 39 -9.87 -10.66 2.45
CA THR A 39 -9.69 -11.55 3.61
C THR A 39 -10.68 -11.21 4.72
N ASN A 40 -10.72 -12.03 5.77
CA ASN A 40 -11.63 -11.86 6.92
C ASN A 40 -11.11 -10.89 7.98
N HIS A 41 -9.97 -10.24 7.76
CA HIS A 41 -9.44 -9.24 8.70
C HIS A 41 -10.35 -8.01 8.72
N GLY A 42 -10.86 -7.65 9.90
CA GLY A 42 -11.73 -6.49 10.10
C GLY A 42 -10.97 -5.16 10.12
N SER A 43 -9.67 -5.20 10.38
CA SER A 43 -8.78 -4.04 10.38
C SER A 43 -7.33 -4.41 10.07
N LEU A 44 -6.45 -3.41 9.88
CA LEU A 44 -5.01 -3.65 9.83
C LEU A 44 -4.47 -4.18 11.16
N GLN A 45 -5.05 -3.77 12.30
CA GLN A 45 -4.67 -4.27 13.63
C GLN A 45 -4.90 -5.78 13.73
N ASP A 46 -6.05 -6.28 13.30
CA ASP A 46 -6.38 -7.73 13.34
C ASP A 46 -5.32 -8.56 12.58
N PHE A 47 -4.88 -8.06 11.42
CA PHE A 47 -3.82 -8.70 10.65
C PHE A 47 -2.47 -8.67 11.39
N LEU A 48 -2.13 -7.57 12.05
CA LEU A 48 -0.89 -7.47 12.82
C LEU A 48 -0.93 -8.33 14.09
N ASP A 49 -2.10 -8.51 14.70
CA ASP A 49 -2.28 -9.39 15.85
C ASP A 49 -2.00 -10.85 15.47
N ASP A 50 -2.49 -11.32 14.32
CA ASP A 50 -2.15 -12.63 13.78
C ASP A 50 -0.63 -12.78 13.57
N VAL A 51 0.03 -11.78 12.97
CA VAL A 51 1.49 -11.77 12.78
C VAL A 51 2.21 -11.89 14.13
N ASN A 52 1.82 -11.09 15.13
CA ASN A 52 2.45 -11.06 16.45
C ASN A 52 2.19 -12.35 17.25
N ALA A 53 1.06 -13.02 17.01
CA ALA A 53 0.75 -14.33 17.58
C ALA A 53 1.53 -15.47 16.92
N GLY A 54 2.34 -15.20 15.88
CA GLY A 54 3.07 -16.22 15.13
C GLY A 54 2.18 -17.05 14.20
N VAL A 55 0.95 -16.59 13.95
CA VAL A 55 0.07 -17.17 12.94
C VAL A 55 0.54 -16.66 11.58
N GLN A 56 0.62 -17.54 10.57
CA GLN A 56 0.92 -17.13 9.21
C GLN A 56 -0.34 -16.47 8.59
N PRO A 57 -0.44 -15.13 8.54
CA PRO A 57 -1.69 -14.49 8.17
C PRO A 57 -1.84 -14.47 6.65
N VAL A 58 -3.08 -14.59 6.18
CA VAL A 58 -3.42 -14.18 4.81
C VAL A 58 -3.30 -12.66 4.75
N ARG A 59 -2.74 -12.10 3.69
CA ARG A 59 -2.53 -10.64 3.51
C ARG A 59 -3.75 -9.77 3.89
N TYR A 60 -3.53 -8.58 4.44
CA TYR A 60 -4.56 -7.54 4.55
C TYR A 60 -4.53 -6.66 3.31
N SER A 61 -5.65 -6.43 2.62
CA SER A 61 -5.64 -5.54 1.44
C SER A 61 -6.85 -4.63 1.34
N ARG A 62 -6.64 -3.43 0.81
CA ARG A 62 -7.65 -2.40 0.61
C ARG A 62 -7.65 -1.91 -0.84
N ARG A 63 -8.83 -1.58 -1.37
CA ARG A 63 -8.93 -0.87 -2.66
C ARG A 63 -8.46 0.56 -2.43
N VAL A 64 -7.69 1.11 -3.36
CA VAL A 64 -7.16 2.47 -3.26
C VAL A 64 -7.32 3.23 -4.58
N PHE A 65 -7.81 4.47 -4.50
CA PHE A 65 -7.74 5.43 -5.60
C PHE A 65 -6.54 6.33 -5.43
N ILE A 66 -5.65 6.30 -6.42
CA ILE A 66 -4.44 7.09 -6.44
C ILE A 66 -4.72 8.36 -7.24
N VAL A 67 -4.55 9.51 -6.60
CA VAL A 67 -4.83 10.83 -7.16
C VAL A 67 -3.54 11.63 -7.20
N LYS A 68 -3.30 12.30 -8.33
CA LYS A 68 -2.18 13.24 -8.48
C LYS A 68 -2.68 14.52 -9.15
N ARG A 69 -2.26 15.68 -8.63
CA ARG A 69 -2.58 16.98 -9.23
C ARG A 69 -2.13 17.02 -10.69
N GLY A 70 -3.03 17.46 -11.57
CA GLY A 70 -2.78 17.53 -13.02
C GLY A 70 -3.17 16.28 -13.80
N MET A 71 -3.55 15.19 -13.14
CA MET A 71 -4.09 14.00 -13.79
C MET A 71 -5.62 14.06 -13.81
N GLN A 72 -6.24 13.84 -14.98
CA GLN A 72 -7.69 13.89 -15.13
C GLN A 72 -8.41 12.70 -14.47
N PHE A 73 -7.77 11.53 -14.43
CA PHE A 73 -8.39 10.30 -13.94
C PHE A 73 -7.55 9.66 -12.82
N PRO A 74 -8.15 9.40 -11.65
CA PRO A 74 -7.52 8.59 -10.62
C PRO A 74 -7.13 7.22 -11.15
N CYS A 75 -6.04 6.65 -10.63
CA CYS A 75 -5.66 5.28 -10.91
C CYS A 75 -6.22 4.38 -9.80
N GLU A 76 -7.01 3.37 -10.15
CA GLU A 76 -7.42 2.34 -9.19
C GLU A 76 -6.32 1.31 -9.01
N ALA A 77 -6.03 0.97 -7.76
CA ALA A 77 -5.09 -0.08 -7.40
C ALA A 77 -5.54 -0.81 -6.12
N THR A 78 -4.71 -1.75 -5.68
CA THR A 78 -4.86 -2.43 -4.40
C THR A 78 -3.63 -2.15 -3.55
N ALA A 79 -3.85 -1.67 -2.32
CA ALA A 79 -2.84 -1.66 -1.28
C ALA A 79 -2.88 -3.00 -0.56
N THR A 80 -1.77 -3.73 -0.56
CA THR A 80 -1.66 -5.04 0.09
C THR A 80 -0.56 -5.00 1.13
N PHE A 81 -0.87 -5.45 2.34
CA PHE A 81 0.03 -5.62 3.47
C PHE A 81 0.19 -7.11 3.74
N ALA A 82 1.44 -7.58 3.77
CA ALA A 82 1.75 -8.99 3.91
C ALA A 82 2.98 -9.19 4.78
N LEU A 83 3.01 -10.33 5.48
CA LEU A 83 4.20 -10.80 6.16
C LEU A 83 5.20 -11.31 5.11
N LEU A 84 6.35 -10.65 5.00
CA LEU A 84 7.47 -11.13 4.22
C LEU A 84 8.43 -11.92 5.12
N PRO A 85 8.85 -13.13 4.70
CA PRO A 85 9.82 -13.92 5.45
C PRO A 85 11.13 -13.15 5.68
N PRO A 86 11.75 -13.25 6.88
CA PRO A 86 11.35 -14.10 7.99
C PRO A 86 10.31 -13.49 8.95
N THR A 87 10.24 -12.17 9.12
CA THR A 87 9.36 -11.52 10.13
C THR A 87 8.91 -10.10 9.79
N SER A 88 9.13 -9.62 8.57
CA SER A 88 8.88 -8.20 8.23
C SER A 88 7.54 -8.04 7.55
N VAL A 89 6.62 -7.30 8.17
CA VAL A 89 5.43 -6.81 7.45
C VAL A 89 5.84 -5.72 6.46
N GLN A 90 5.34 -5.81 5.23
CA GLN A 90 5.48 -4.76 4.22
C GLN A 90 4.17 -4.56 3.47
N GLY A 91 3.97 -3.32 3.03
CA GLY A 91 2.87 -2.95 2.14
C GLY A 91 3.37 -2.72 0.73
N TYR A 92 2.52 -2.96 -0.26
CA TYR A 92 2.80 -2.65 -1.66
C TYR A 92 1.55 -2.24 -2.43
N ILE A 93 1.73 -1.33 -3.37
CA ILE A 93 0.72 -0.89 -4.34
C ILE A 93 1.35 -1.00 -5.72
N THR A 94 0.93 -1.99 -6.51
CA THR A 94 1.51 -2.23 -7.84
C THR A 94 1.02 -1.22 -8.86
N ALA A 95 1.93 -0.66 -9.65
CA ALA A 95 1.62 0.21 -10.76
C ALA A 95 1.48 -0.60 -12.06
N ARG A 96 0.30 -0.51 -12.69
CA ARG A 96 0.01 -1.23 -13.93
C ARG A 96 0.70 -0.54 -15.11
N GLN A 97 1.43 -1.29 -15.93
CA GLN A 97 2.03 -0.78 -17.17
C GLN A 97 1.00 -0.07 -18.07
N GLY A 98 1.43 1.01 -18.71
CA GLY A 98 0.58 1.85 -19.57
C GLY A 98 -0.34 2.81 -18.80
N THR A 99 -0.18 2.94 -17.49
CA THR A 99 -0.86 3.96 -16.67
C THR A 99 0.09 5.11 -16.33
N TRP A 100 -0.46 6.31 -16.14
CA TRP A 100 0.32 7.46 -15.67
C TRP A 100 0.98 7.19 -14.30
N PHE A 101 0.37 6.33 -13.48
CA PHE A 101 0.91 5.95 -12.18
C PHE A 101 2.19 5.11 -12.33
N HIS A 102 2.22 4.21 -13.31
CA HIS A 102 3.44 3.49 -13.66
C HIS A 102 4.55 4.45 -14.09
N ASP A 103 4.25 5.41 -14.98
CA ASP A 103 5.24 6.40 -15.42
C ASP A 103 5.75 7.28 -14.26
N PHE A 104 4.84 7.67 -13.36
CA PHE A 104 5.17 8.41 -12.14
C PHE A 104 6.16 7.65 -11.25
N VAL A 105 5.88 6.36 -11.04
CA VAL A 105 6.69 5.44 -10.23
C VAL A 105 8.04 5.19 -10.92
N SER A 106 8.04 4.84 -12.21
CA SER A 106 9.25 4.64 -13.02
C SER A 106 10.22 5.83 -12.95
N ALA A 107 9.71 7.05 -13.06
CA ALA A 107 10.52 8.27 -12.99
C ALA A 107 11.14 8.54 -11.61
N ARG A 108 10.77 7.76 -10.59
CA ARG A 108 11.14 7.94 -9.18
C ARG A 108 11.72 6.65 -8.58
N MET A 109 12.19 5.73 -9.40
CA MET A 109 12.79 4.49 -8.89
C MET A 109 13.86 4.73 -7.84
N ASP A 110 13.78 3.94 -6.78
CA ASP A 110 14.68 3.97 -5.63
C ASP A 110 14.68 5.30 -4.87
N THR A 111 13.60 6.09 -4.99
CA THR A 111 13.34 7.27 -4.17
C THR A 111 12.17 7.06 -3.23
N ASP A 112 12.26 7.67 -2.06
CA ASP A 112 11.16 7.78 -1.12
C ASP A 112 10.35 9.06 -1.39
N ILE A 113 9.04 8.97 -1.24
CA ILE A 113 8.10 10.08 -1.39
C ILE A 113 7.12 10.13 -0.22
N GLU A 114 6.66 11.33 0.12
CA GLU A 114 5.56 11.52 1.06
C GLU A 114 4.24 11.44 0.31
N VAL A 115 3.29 10.69 0.86
CA VAL A 115 1.94 10.53 0.31
C VAL A 115 0.92 10.71 1.42
N ASP A 116 -0.22 11.32 1.10
CA ASP A 116 -1.34 11.41 2.05
C ASP A 116 -2.29 10.23 1.82
N TYR A 117 -2.31 9.31 2.77
CA TYR A 117 -3.17 8.13 2.79
C TYR A 117 -4.44 8.45 3.58
N GLN A 118 -5.60 8.32 2.94
CA GLN A 118 -6.91 8.66 3.51
C GLN A 118 -7.82 7.41 3.47
N PRO A 119 -7.92 6.67 4.59
CA PRO A 119 -8.83 5.53 4.68
C PRO A 119 -10.29 5.95 4.62
N SER A 120 -11.12 5.11 4.02
CA SER A 120 -12.57 5.32 3.93
C SER A 120 -13.26 3.95 3.81
N PRO A 121 -14.52 3.75 4.24
CA PRO A 121 -15.12 2.42 4.36
C PRO A 121 -14.94 1.50 3.14
N ASP A 122 -15.21 2.03 1.94
CA ASP A 122 -15.25 1.23 0.70
C ASP A 122 -13.96 1.28 -0.14
N VAL A 123 -13.31 2.44 -0.17
CA VAL A 123 -12.12 2.68 -1.00
C VAL A 123 -11.26 3.75 -0.35
N ASP A 124 -9.99 3.43 -0.12
CA ASP A 124 -9.03 4.38 0.41
C ASP A 124 -8.58 5.35 -0.70
N VAL A 125 -8.08 6.52 -0.33
CA VAL A 125 -7.52 7.49 -1.27
C VAL A 125 -6.05 7.71 -0.96
N LEU A 126 -5.20 7.70 -1.99
CA LEU A 126 -3.79 8.00 -1.88
C LEU A 126 -3.47 9.23 -2.72
N LEU A 127 -3.12 10.33 -2.06
CA LEU A 127 -2.70 11.56 -2.73
C LEU A 127 -1.19 11.55 -2.92
N LEU A 128 -0.76 11.60 -4.18
CA LEU A 128 0.65 11.74 -4.55
C LEU A 128 1.05 13.22 -4.64
N PRO A 129 2.33 13.55 -4.37
CA PRO A 129 2.87 14.89 -4.56
C PRO A 129 2.86 15.29 -6.04
#